data_AF-A0A0H2SK96-F1
#
_entry.id   AF-A0A0H2SK96-F1
#
_cell.length_a   1.000
_cell.length_b   1.000
_cell.length_c   1.000
_cell.angle_alpha   90.00
_cell.angle_beta   90.00
_cell.angle_gamma   90.00
#
_symmetry.space_group_name_H-M   'P 1'
#
loop_
_entity.id
_entity.type
_entity.pdbx_description
1 polymer ?
#
loop_
_entity_poly.entity_id
_entity_poly.type
_entity_poly.pdbx_seq_one_letter_code
_entity_poly.pdbx_strand_id
1 'polypeptide(L)'
;MATLKIHNEKRKTKHLLSEKIKSTKKIENNVKQQKEIVENISSGNALIGWLKIIFSSFNFLISFFLTLLMSIIYFQKPLIQSMLGSQFTLDVFNIMILGILYLSYSIFEQFNAIYYLKGKIRATKITAFMKFLISMIMIFSILYLIFKYGIQWFGLSLFGKTSLGKNQLFYIPSIVYLTYSVFLSLLSYYDILN
;
A
#
# COMPACT_ATOMS: atom_id res chain seq x y z
N MET A 1 9.39 26.77 -77.42
CA MET A 1 10.11 26.90 -76.14
C MET A 1 9.22 26.34 -75.02
N ALA A 2 9.26 25.03 -74.78
CA ALA A 2 8.42 24.39 -73.75
C ALA A 2 8.95 22.98 -73.37
N THR A 3 10.05 22.90 -72.62
CA THR A 3 10.54 21.62 -72.04
C THR A 3 11.27 21.84 -70.72
N LEU A 4 10.64 22.47 -69.73
CA LEU A 4 11.17 22.55 -68.36
C LEU A 4 10.03 22.47 -67.34
N LYS A 5 9.44 21.28 -67.14
CA LYS A 5 8.59 21.04 -65.95
C LYS A 5 8.47 19.61 -65.44
N ILE A 6 9.10 18.61 -66.08
CA ILE A 6 8.90 17.19 -65.72
C ILE A 6 9.99 16.63 -64.77
N HIS A 7 11.10 17.35 -64.56
CA HIS A 7 12.24 16.78 -63.80
C HIS A 7 12.15 16.93 -62.26
N ASN A 8 11.34 17.86 -61.74
CA ASN A 8 11.30 18.15 -60.29
C ASN A 8 10.30 17.30 -59.49
N GLU A 9 9.28 16.73 -60.12
CA GLU A 9 8.30 15.90 -59.42
C GLU A 9 8.90 14.56 -58.99
N LYS A 10 9.58 13.84 -59.90
CA LYS A 10 10.17 12.52 -59.60
C LYS A 10 11.21 12.54 -58.47
N ARG A 11 11.96 13.64 -58.29
CA ARG A 11 12.95 13.77 -57.20
C ARG A 11 12.29 13.99 -55.83
N LYS A 12 11.23 14.80 -55.76
CA LYS A 12 10.46 15.02 -54.52
C LYS A 12 9.72 13.76 -54.07
N THR A 13 9.10 13.02 -54.99
CA THR A 13 8.36 11.78 -54.64
C THR A 13 9.30 10.67 -54.14
N LYS A 14 10.51 10.54 -54.72
CA LYS A 14 11.53 9.59 -54.21
C LYS A 14 12.05 9.94 -52.82
N HIS A 15 12.23 11.22 -52.50
CA HIS A 15 12.67 11.65 -51.18
C HIS A 15 11.60 11.39 -50.12
N LEU A 16 10.34 11.72 -50.41
CA LEU A 16 9.19 11.45 -49.54
C LEU A 16 8.96 9.95 -49.33
N LEU A 17 9.11 9.11 -50.37
CA LEU A 17 9.04 7.66 -50.21
C LEU A 17 10.22 7.13 -49.36
N SER A 18 11.43 7.65 -49.57
CA SER A 18 12.62 7.27 -48.81
C SER A 18 12.53 7.63 -47.33
N GLU A 19 12.00 8.82 -46.99
CA GLU A 19 11.71 9.23 -45.61
C GLU A 19 10.59 8.41 -44.98
N LYS A 20 9.53 8.10 -45.74
CA LYS A 20 8.44 7.25 -45.25
C LYS A 20 8.93 5.81 -45.00
N ILE A 21 9.78 5.27 -45.87
CA ILE A 21 10.37 3.92 -45.69
C ILE A 21 11.36 3.89 -44.52
N LYS A 22 12.16 4.95 -44.32
CA LYS A 22 13.05 5.07 -43.15
C LYS A 22 12.27 5.18 -41.85
N SER A 23 11.16 5.93 -41.81
CA SER A 23 10.32 6.03 -40.62
C SER A 23 9.59 4.72 -40.32
N THR A 24 9.07 4.01 -41.34
CA THR A 24 8.45 2.69 -41.16
C THR A 24 9.45 1.63 -40.69
N LYS A 25 10.67 1.58 -41.25
CA LYS A 25 11.74 0.68 -40.78
C LYS A 25 12.21 1.00 -39.36
N LYS A 26 12.24 2.27 -38.97
CA LYS A 26 12.59 2.69 -37.61
C LYS A 26 11.49 2.31 -36.60
N ILE A 27 10.23 2.37 -37.00
CA ILE A 27 9.09 1.90 -36.20
C ILE A 27 9.10 0.37 -36.09
N GLU A 28 9.33 -0.37 -37.18
CA GLU A 28 9.44 -1.84 -37.14
C GLU A 28 10.62 -2.32 -36.30
N ASN A 29 11.78 -1.66 -36.38
CA ASN A 29 12.94 -1.99 -35.55
C ASN A 29 12.69 -1.66 -34.07
N ASN A 30 11.99 -0.57 -33.74
CA ASN A 30 11.59 -0.28 -32.36
C ASN A 30 10.55 -1.27 -31.83
N VAL A 31 9.62 -1.73 -32.67
CA VAL A 31 8.60 -2.74 -32.30
C VAL A 31 9.25 -4.13 -32.16
N LYS A 32 10.21 -4.48 -33.01
CA LYS A 32 11.01 -5.71 -32.87
C LYS A 32 11.91 -5.67 -31.64
N GLN A 33 12.60 -4.57 -31.37
CA GLN A 33 13.39 -4.40 -30.14
C GLN A 33 12.52 -4.41 -28.89
N GLN A 34 11.33 -3.77 -28.90
CA GLN A 34 10.38 -3.90 -27.78
C GLN A 34 9.87 -5.32 -27.62
N LYS A 35 9.61 -6.06 -28.70
CA LYS A 35 9.21 -7.48 -28.63
C LYS A 35 10.33 -8.38 -28.12
N GLU A 36 11.57 -8.21 -28.59
CA GLU A 36 12.73 -8.99 -28.12
C GLU A 36 13.09 -8.67 -26.67
N ILE A 37 12.96 -7.41 -26.23
CA ILE A 37 13.14 -7.04 -24.81
C ILE A 37 12.02 -7.66 -23.96
N VAL A 38 10.78 -7.68 -24.45
CA VAL A 38 9.64 -8.31 -23.75
C VAL A 38 9.80 -9.84 -23.70
N GLU A 39 10.30 -10.48 -24.76
CA GLU A 39 10.55 -11.94 -24.81
C GLU A 39 11.75 -12.36 -23.94
N ASN A 40 12.85 -11.58 -23.92
CA ASN A 40 14.00 -11.89 -23.06
C ASN A 40 13.75 -11.59 -21.57
N ILE A 41 12.83 -10.67 -21.24
CA ILE A 41 12.33 -10.47 -19.88
C ILE A 41 11.35 -11.59 -19.48
N SER A 42 10.62 -12.16 -20.43
CA SER A 42 9.57 -13.17 -20.22
C SER A 42 10.11 -14.52 -19.73
N SER A 43 11.23 -15.01 -20.26
CA SER A 43 11.75 -16.35 -19.92
C SER A 43 12.49 -16.42 -18.58
N GLY A 44 13.21 -15.36 -18.19
CA GLY A 44 13.95 -15.28 -16.91
C GLY A 44 13.10 -14.81 -15.72
N ASN A 45 12.07 -13.98 -15.95
CA ASN A 45 11.24 -13.40 -14.87
C ASN A 45 9.93 -14.15 -14.62
N ALA A 46 9.64 -15.22 -15.37
CA ALA A 46 8.45 -16.04 -15.15
C ALA A 46 8.43 -16.64 -13.74
N LEU A 47 9.58 -17.17 -13.26
CA LEU A 47 9.71 -17.72 -11.91
C LEU A 47 9.38 -16.67 -10.83
N ILE A 48 9.90 -15.44 -10.99
CA ILE A 48 9.62 -14.31 -10.08
C ILE A 48 8.14 -13.92 -10.13
N GLY A 49 7.53 -13.94 -11.32
CA GLY A 49 6.10 -13.68 -11.49
C GLY A 49 5.22 -14.73 -10.80
N TRP A 50 5.55 -16.01 -10.93
CA TRP A 50 4.86 -17.10 -10.24
C TRP A 50 5.03 -17.02 -8.73
N LEU A 51 6.23 -16.70 -8.24
CA LEU A 51 6.48 -16.50 -6.82
C LEU A 51 5.58 -15.38 -6.26
N LYS A 52 5.47 -14.26 -6.97
CA LYS A 52 4.59 -13.14 -6.59
C LYS A 52 3.12 -13.56 -6.50
N ILE A 53 2.66 -14.42 -7.41
CA ILE A 53 1.29 -14.93 -7.37
C ILE A 53 1.07 -15.80 -6.13
N ILE A 54 1.99 -16.73 -5.84
CA ILE A 54 1.88 -17.62 -4.67
C ILE A 54 1.85 -16.81 -3.37
N PHE A 55 2.81 -15.89 -3.19
CA PHE A 55 2.86 -15.02 -2.01
C PHE A 55 1.60 -14.17 -1.88
N SER A 56 1.14 -13.58 -2.98
CA SER A 56 -0.08 -12.78 -2.96
C SER A 56 -1.32 -13.61 -2.63
N SER A 57 -1.45 -14.82 -3.16
CA SER A 57 -2.56 -15.71 -2.84
C SER A 57 -2.54 -16.14 -1.38
N PHE A 58 -1.36 -16.34 -0.81
CA PHE A 58 -1.23 -16.65 0.62
C PHE A 58 -1.64 -15.44 1.50
N ASN A 59 -1.19 -14.23 1.15
CA ASN A 59 -1.61 -12.99 1.83
C ASN A 59 -3.14 -12.77 1.74
N PHE A 60 -3.72 -13.01 0.57
CA PHE A 60 -5.17 -12.96 0.39
C PHE A 60 -5.87 -13.98 1.29
N LEU A 61 -5.39 -15.22 1.34
CA LEU A 61 -5.98 -16.26 2.18
C LEU A 61 -5.92 -15.90 3.67
N ILE A 62 -4.76 -15.45 4.15
CA ILE A 62 -4.59 -15.02 5.55
C ILE A 62 -5.50 -13.84 5.87
N SER A 63 -5.50 -12.80 5.04
CA SER A 63 -6.33 -11.61 5.26
C SER A 63 -7.82 -11.95 5.25
N PHE A 64 -8.24 -12.87 4.38
CA PHE A 64 -9.61 -13.37 4.34
C PHE A 64 -9.97 -14.10 5.65
N PHE A 65 -9.16 -15.05 6.10
CA PHE A 65 -9.39 -15.77 7.35
C PHE A 65 -9.42 -14.84 8.57
N LEU A 66 -8.49 -13.89 8.66
CA LEU A 66 -8.46 -12.91 9.74
C LEU A 66 -9.72 -12.04 9.75
N THR A 67 -10.13 -11.54 8.58
CA THR A 67 -11.33 -10.71 8.45
C THR A 67 -12.60 -11.50 8.81
N LEU A 68 -12.66 -12.76 8.40
CA LEU A 68 -13.76 -13.67 8.75
C LEU A 68 -13.81 -13.94 10.26
N LEU A 69 -12.66 -14.20 10.89
CA LEU A 69 -12.56 -14.38 12.34
C LEU A 69 -13.05 -13.12 13.08
N MET A 70 -12.59 -11.94 12.68
CA MET A 70 -13.02 -10.67 13.28
C MET A 70 -14.52 -10.42 13.10
N SER A 71 -15.09 -10.84 11.97
CA SER A 71 -16.52 -10.73 11.70
C SER A 71 -17.34 -11.65 12.61
N ILE A 72 -16.86 -12.88 12.86
CA ILE A 72 -17.47 -13.81 13.83
C ILE A 72 -17.43 -13.21 15.23
N ILE A 73 -16.28 -12.67 15.67
CA ILE A 73 -16.12 -12.03 16.98
C ILE A 73 -17.08 -10.84 17.11
N TYR A 74 -17.24 -10.04 16.06
CA TYR A 74 -18.17 -8.92 16.07
C TYR A 74 -19.63 -9.39 16.20
N PHE A 75 -20.03 -10.44 15.49
CA PHE A 75 -21.37 -11.01 15.59
C PHE A 75 -21.65 -11.59 16.99
N GLN A 76 -20.65 -12.26 17.57
CA GLN A 76 -20.73 -12.82 18.93
C GLN A 76 -20.39 -11.81 20.04
N LYS A 77 -20.18 -10.53 19.70
CA LYS A 77 -19.82 -9.48 20.65
C LYS A 77 -20.71 -9.46 21.91
N PRO A 78 -22.05 -9.57 21.84
CA PRO A 78 -22.89 -9.56 23.05
C PRO A 78 -22.58 -10.71 24.00
N LEU A 79 -22.32 -11.90 23.44
CA LEU A 79 -22.03 -13.12 24.20
C LEU A 79 -20.62 -13.08 24.79
N ILE A 80 -19.63 -12.61 24.04
CA ILE A 80 -18.26 -12.43 24.55
C ILE A 80 -18.23 -11.36 25.64
N GLN A 81 -19.00 -10.27 25.45
CA GLN A 81 -19.11 -9.18 26.40
C GLN A 81 -19.79 -9.59 27.72
N SER A 82 -20.76 -10.51 27.68
CA SER A 82 -21.36 -11.06 28.90
C SER A 82 -20.40 -11.96 29.68
N MET A 83 -19.51 -12.68 28.99
CA MET A 83 -18.46 -13.49 29.59
C MET A 83 -17.33 -12.66 30.21
N LEU A 84 -16.92 -11.56 29.56
CA LEU A 84 -15.88 -10.64 30.05
C LEU A 84 -16.34 -9.76 31.23
N GLY A 85 -17.65 -9.62 31.41
CA GLY A 85 -18.25 -8.72 32.39
C GLY A 85 -18.16 -7.24 32.00
N SER A 86 -18.84 -6.37 32.76
CA SER A 86 -18.90 -4.92 32.51
C SER A 86 -17.55 -4.19 32.75
N GLN A 87 -16.55 -4.92 33.24
CA GLN A 87 -15.22 -4.41 33.52
C GLN A 87 -14.35 -4.24 32.27
N PHE A 88 -14.67 -4.92 31.17
CA PHE A 88 -13.97 -4.75 29.89
C PHE A 88 -14.96 -4.32 28.81
N THR A 89 -14.57 -3.44 27.90
CA THR A 89 -15.40 -3.07 26.75
C THR A 89 -14.80 -3.66 25.49
N LEU A 90 -15.46 -4.64 24.89
CA LEU A 90 -15.03 -5.27 23.65
C LEU A 90 -15.33 -4.34 22.46
N ASP A 91 -14.37 -3.49 22.09
CA ASP A 91 -14.47 -2.62 20.92
C ASP A 91 -13.76 -3.25 19.71
N VAL A 92 -14.52 -4.00 18.92
CA VAL A 92 -14.05 -4.78 17.76
C VAL A 92 -14.05 -3.93 16.47
N PHE A 93 -14.70 -2.77 16.47
CA PHE A 93 -14.98 -2.00 15.25
C PHE A 93 -13.70 -1.52 14.56
N ASN A 94 -12.76 -0.98 15.35
CA ASN A 94 -11.49 -0.48 14.81
C ASN A 94 -10.62 -1.62 14.23
N ILE A 95 -10.65 -2.79 14.86
CA ILE A 95 -9.92 -3.97 14.38
C ILE A 95 -10.58 -4.53 13.12
N MET A 96 -11.91 -4.48 13.02
CA MET A 96 -12.63 -4.86 11.79
C MET A 96 -12.25 -3.95 10.61
N ILE A 97 -12.16 -2.63 10.82
CA ILE A 97 -11.70 -1.69 9.79
C ILE A 97 -10.29 -2.05 9.32
N LEU A 98 -9.37 -2.35 10.24
CA LEU A 98 -8.02 -2.80 9.89
C LEU A 98 -8.04 -4.10 9.08
N GLY A 99 -8.90 -5.06 9.44
CA GLY A 99 -9.08 -6.31 8.68
C GLY A 99 -9.52 -6.03 7.25
N ILE A 100 -10.52 -5.17 7.06
CA ILE A 100 -11.02 -4.77 5.73
C ILE A 100 -9.92 -4.07 4.91
N LEU A 101 -9.13 -3.19 5.53
CA LEU A 101 -7.99 -2.53 4.87
C LEU A 101 -6.94 -3.55 4.44
N TYR A 102 -6.63 -4.54 5.28
CA TYR A 102 -5.67 -5.59 4.97
C TYR A 102 -6.16 -6.55 3.87
N LEU A 103 -7.45 -6.89 3.88
CA LEU A 103 -8.08 -7.65 2.80
C LEU A 103 -8.04 -6.87 1.48
N SER A 104 -8.37 -5.58 1.52
CA SER A 104 -8.30 -4.69 0.35
C SER A 104 -6.87 -4.63 -0.20
N TYR A 105 -5.87 -4.44 0.66
CA TYR A 105 -4.46 -4.50 0.27
C TYR A 105 -4.13 -5.80 -0.47
N SER A 106 -4.54 -6.94 0.09
CA SER A 106 -4.23 -8.26 -0.45
C SER A 106 -4.90 -8.51 -1.81
N ILE A 107 -6.11 -8.01 -2.01
CA ILE A 107 -6.80 -8.04 -3.31
C ILE A 107 -6.01 -7.24 -4.36
N PHE A 108 -5.56 -6.03 -4.02
CA PHE A 108 -4.76 -5.22 -4.95
C PHE A 108 -3.39 -5.83 -5.23
N GLU A 109 -2.79 -6.50 -4.24
CA GLU A 109 -1.57 -7.27 -4.44
C GLU A 109 -1.76 -8.42 -5.43
N GLN A 110 -2.91 -9.10 -5.37
CA GLN A 110 -3.23 -10.21 -6.28
C GLN A 110 -3.44 -9.72 -7.70
N PHE A 111 -4.16 -8.61 -7.87
CA PHE A 111 -4.24 -7.95 -9.17
C PHE A 111 -2.88 -7.49 -9.68
N ASN A 112 -2.02 -6.96 -8.81
CA ASN A 112 -0.68 -6.54 -9.20
C ASN A 112 0.16 -7.71 -9.72
N ALA A 113 0.15 -8.84 -9.03
CA ALA A 113 0.87 -10.05 -9.45
C ALA A 113 0.34 -10.57 -10.80
N ILE A 114 -0.98 -10.61 -10.98
CA ILE A 114 -1.62 -11.04 -12.24
C ILE A 114 -1.24 -10.09 -13.39
N TYR A 115 -1.31 -8.78 -13.18
CA TYR A 115 -0.99 -7.80 -14.22
C TYR A 115 0.49 -7.76 -14.56
N TYR A 116 1.37 -8.02 -13.59
CA TYR A 116 2.80 -8.19 -13.80
C TYR A 116 3.07 -9.40 -14.70
N LEU A 117 2.48 -10.56 -14.40
CA LEU A 117 2.64 -11.77 -15.21
C LEU A 117 2.08 -11.61 -16.63
N LYS A 118 0.96 -10.89 -16.79
CA LYS A 118 0.36 -10.58 -18.09
C LYS A 118 1.10 -9.50 -18.88
N GLY A 119 2.22 -8.96 -18.38
CA GLY A 119 2.98 -7.89 -19.04
C GLY A 119 2.23 -6.54 -19.16
N LYS A 120 1.15 -6.34 -18.38
CA LYS A 120 0.34 -5.11 -18.43
C LYS A 120 0.96 -4.03 -17.54
N ILE A 121 1.98 -3.34 -18.06
CA ILE A 121 2.79 -2.35 -17.31
C ILE A 121 1.93 -1.23 -16.70
N ARG A 122 0.97 -0.65 -17.45
CA ARG A 122 0.12 0.46 -16.95
C ARG A 122 -0.76 0.00 -15.78
N ALA A 123 -1.40 -1.16 -15.89
CA ALA A 123 -2.24 -1.72 -14.83
C ALA A 123 -1.42 -2.13 -13.60
N THR A 124 -0.20 -2.66 -13.81
CA THR A 124 0.74 -2.98 -12.74
C THR A 124 1.14 -1.72 -11.95
N LYS A 125 1.40 -0.60 -12.63
CA LYS A 125 1.69 0.68 -11.95
C LYS A 125 0.51 1.20 -11.13
N ILE A 126 -0.70 1.15 -11.69
CA ILE A 126 -1.92 1.61 -11.00
C ILE A 126 -2.18 0.78 -9.75
N THR A 127 -2.13 -0.55 -9.86
CA THR A 127 -2.35 -1.46 -8.72
C THR A 127 -1.26 -1.33 -7.65
N ALA A 128 -0.01 -1.09 -8.05
CA ALA A 128 1.08 -0.80 -7.10
C ALA A 128 0.84 0.52 -6.35
N PHE A 129 0.36 1.56 -7.03
CA PHE A 129 0.02 2.84 -6.39
C PHE A 129 -1.16 2.70 -5.42
N MET A 130 -2.22 1.99 -5.80
CA MET A 130 -3.35 1.71 -4.91
C MET A 130 -2.91 0.94 -3.66
N LYS A 131 -2.07 -0.09 -3.84
CA LYS A 131 -1.49 -0.86 -2.75
C LYS A 131 -0.66 0.01 -1.80
N PHE A 132 0.15 0.92 -2.35
CA PHE A 132 0.92 1.88 -1.57
C PHE A 132 0.02 2.81 -0.74
N LEU A 133 -1.03 3.38 -1.33
CA LEU A 133 -1.97 4.27 -0.64
C LEU A 133 -2.67 3.54 0.52
N ILE A 134 -3.15 2.31 0.29
CA ILE A 134 -3.77 1.49 1.34
C ILE A 134 -2.78 1.17 2.46
N SER A 135 -1.53 0.85 2.12
CA SER A 135 -0.49 0.59 3.13
C SER A 135 -0.20 1.80 4.02
N MET A 136 -0.19 3.01 3.43
CA MET A 136 -0.02 4.24 4.20
C MET A 136 -1.19 4.46 5.17
N ILE A 137 -2.43 4.33 4.68
CA ILE A 137 -3.63 4.43 5.54
C ILE A 137 -3.56 3.40 6.67
N MET A 138 -3.16 2.17 6.38
CA MET A 138 -3.07 1.11 7.37
C MET A 138 -2.00 1.40 8.43
N ILE A 139 -0.81 1.89 8.05
CA ILE A 139 0.24 2.28 9.01
C ILE A 139 -0.26 3.40 9.92
N PHE A 140 -0.83 4.47 9.36
CA PHE A 140 -1.39 5.56 10.17
C PHE A 140 -2.51 5.08 11.09
N SER A 141 -3.37 4.18 10.60
CA SER A 141 -4.47 3.62 11.40
C SER A 141 -3.94 2.79 12.57
N ILE A 142 -2.93 1.94 12.35
CA ILE A 142 -2.31 1.11 13.39
C ILE A 142 -1.65 2.01 14.44
N LEU A 143 -0.84 2.98 14.01
CA LEU A 143 -0.20 3.93 14.92
C LEU A 143 -1.25 4.68 15.76
N TYR A 144 -2.28 5.21 15.12
CA TYR A 144 -3.39 5.89 15.80
C TYR A 144 -4.05 5.00 16.86
N LEU A 145 -4.35 3.73 16.53
CA LEU A 145 -4.98 2.82 17.49
C LEU A 145 -4.06 2.47 18.66
N ILE A 146 -2.76 2.24 18.42
CA ILE A 146 -1.79 2.00 19.48
C ILE A 146 -1.75 3.19 20.44
N PHE A 147 -1.64 4.42 19.92
CA PHE A 147 -1.66 5.61 20.76
C PHE A 147 -2.99 5.77 21.51
N LYS A 148 -4.13 5.64 20.80
CA LYS A 148 -5.47 5.79 21.38
C LYS A 148 -5.70 4.82 22.53
N TYR A 149 -5.46 3.53 22.32
CA TYR A 149 -5.67 2.51 23.35
C TYR A 149 -4.60 2.54 24.43
N GLY A 150 -3.36 2.90 24.10
CA GLY A 150 -2.30 3.13 25.09
C GLY A 150 -2.65 4.25 26.07
N ILE A 151 -3.13 5.39 25.56
CA ILE A 151 -3.57 6.53 26.37
C ILE A 151 -4.80 6.16 27.21
N GLN A 152 -5.77 5.43 26.63
CA GLN A 152 -6.93 4.96 27.39
C GLN A 152 -6.55 3.99 28.51
N TRP A 153 -5.60 3.10 28.26
CA TRP A 153 -5.09 2.18 29.29
C TRP A 153 -4.38 2.96 30.41
N PHE A 154 -3.52 3.92 30.05
CA PHE A 154 -2.86 4.80 31.02
C PHE A 154 -3.88 5.56 31.88
N GLY A 155 -4.90 6.14 31.25
CA GLY A 155 -5.95 6.85 31.96
C GLY A 155 -6.79 5.98 32.90
N LEU A 156 -7.21 4.80 32.42
CA LEU A 156 -7.89 3.81 33.25
C LEU A 156 -7.02 3.31 34.40
N SER A 157 -5.70 3.20 34.21
CA SER A 157 -4.77 2.75 35.25
C SER A 157 -4.60 3.76 36.39
N LEU A 158 -4.63 5.06 36.07
CA LEU A 158 -4.43 6.14 37.05
C LEU A 158 -5.72 6.54 37.77
N PHE A 159 -6.84 6.57 37.04
CA PHE A 159 -8.10 7.15 37.55
C PHE A 159 -9.26 6.16 37.57
N GLY A 160 -9.02 4.88 37.27
CA GLY A 160 -10.07 3.86 37.19
C GLY A 160 -11.10 4.15 36.09
N LYS A 161 -12.27 3.50 36.16
CA LYS A 161 -13.38 3.66 35.19
C LYS A 161 -14.18 4.97 35.34
N THR A 162 -13.54 6.04 35.78
CA THR A 162 -14.17 7.35 35.95
C THR A 162 -14.32 8.10 34.62
N SER A 163 -15.09 9.19 34.61
CA SER A 163 -15.23 10.08 33.43
C SER A 163 -13.88 10.68 33.02
N LEU A 164 -13.03 11.01 33.99
CA LEU A 164 -11.64 11.43 33.80
C LEU A 164 -10.81 10.30 33.19
N GLY A 165 -10.88 9.09 33.77
CA GLY A 165 -10.26 7.84 33.28
C GLY A 165 -10.47 7.56 31.79
N LYS A 166 -11.64 7.94 31.27
CA LYS A 166 -12.05 7.72 29.87
C LYS A 166 -11.75 8.90 28.93
N ASN A 167 -11.40 10.08 29.46
CA ASN A 167 -11.23 11.29 28.67
C ASN A 167 -9.81 11.42 28.11
N GLN A 168 -9.62 11.03 26.84
CA GLN A 168 -8.31 11.01 26.17
C GLN A 168 -7.59 12.37 26.15
N LEU A 169 -8.34 13.48 26.07
CA LEU A 169 -7.78 14.84 26.02
C LEU A 169 -7.14 15.25 27.36
N PHE A 170 -7.61 14.67 28.47
CA PHE A 170 -7.10 14.98 29.81
C PHE A 170 -5.64 14.55 29.99
N TYR A 171 -5.17 13.56 29.22
CA TYR A 171 -3.83 12.99 29.36
C TYR A 171 -2.76 13.68 28.53
N ILE A 172 -3.15 14.52 27.56
CA ILE A 172 -2.18 15.22 26.68
C ILE A 172 -1.17 16.03 27.50
N PRO A 173 -1.57 16.86 28.49
CA PRO A 173 -0.62 17.58 29.33
C PRO A 173 0.29 16.63 30.13
N SER A 174 -0.25 15.54 30.69
CA SER A 174 0.53 14.56 31.48
C SER A 174 1.56 13.82 30.62
N ILE A 175 1.23 13.46 29.38
CA ILE A 175 2.14 12.81 28.43
C ILE A 175 3.27 13.77 28.05
N VAL A 176 2.95 15.04 27.77
CA VAL A 176 3.95 16.07 27.49
C VAL A 176 4.88 16.26 28.69
N TYR A 177 4.32 16.34 29.90
CA TYR A 177 5.10 16.49 31.12
C TYR A 177 6.04 15.30 31.35
N LEU A 178 5.53 14.07 31.18
CA LEU A 178 6.32 12.85 31.36
C LEU A 178 7.45 12.75 30.33
N THR A 179 7.17 13.08 29.07
CA THR A 179 8.18 13.14 28.01
C THR A 179 9.25 14.19 28.32
N TYR A 180 8.84 15.35 28.82
CA TYR A 180 9.75 16.42 29.24
C TYR A 180 10.59 16.03 30.46
N SER A 181 10.02 15.31 31.44
CA SER A 181 10.76 14.78 32.59
C SER A 181 11.81 13.75 32.17
N VAL A 182 11.52 12.88 31.20
CA VAL A 182 12.50 11.94 30.64
C VAL A 182 13.62 12.70 29.93
N PHE A 183 13.28 13.73 29.14
CA PHE A 183 14.27 14.59 28.50
C PHE A 183 15.19 15.28 29.53
N LEU A 184 14.62 15.86 30.59
CA LEU A 184 15.39 16.46 31.69
C LEU A 184 16.28 15.45 32.41
N SER A 185 15.79 14.22 32.63
CA SER A 185 16.59 13.16 33.23
C SER A 185 17.76 12.76 32.35
N LEU A 186 17.57 12.69 31.02
CA LEU A 186 18.65 12.40 30.06
C LEU A 186 19.66 13.54 30.00
N LEU A 187 19.19 14.79 30.01
CA LEU A 187 20.05 15.97 30.07
C LEU A 187 20.87 15.98 31.36
N SER A 188 20.24 15.75 32.51
CA SER A 188 20.92 15.65 33.79
C SER A 188 21.93 14.50 33.83
N TYR A 189 21.62 13.36 33.21
CA TYR A 189 22.57 12.26 33.08
C TYR A 189 23.76 12.61 32.20
N TYR A 190 23.53 13.33 31.10
CA TYR A 190 24.59 13.86 30.24
C TYR A 190 25.48 14.86 30.99
N ASP A 191 24.90 15.75 31.81
CA ASP A 191 25.64 16.71 32.63
C ASP A 191 26.47 16.05 33.74
N ILE A 192 26.12 14.83 34.17
CA ILE A 192 26.93 14.04 35.13
C ILE A 192 28.13 13.37 34.44
N LEU A 193 28.02 13.08 33.14
CA LEU A 193 29.05 12.38 32.37
C LEU A 193 30.15 13.30 31.81
N ASN A 194 29.91 14.61 31.77
CA ASN A 194 30.87 15.65 31.36
C ASN A 194 31.38 16.45 32.56
#